data_AF-A0A7J9F280-F1
#
_entry.id   AF-A0A7J9F280-F1
#
_cell.length_a   1.000
_cell.length_b   1.000
_cell.length_c   1.000
_cell.angle_alpha   90.00
_cell.angle_beta   90.00
_cell.angle_gamma   90.00
#
_symmetry.space_group_name_H-M   'P 1'
#
loop_
_entity.id
_entity.type
_entity.pdbx_description
1 polymer ?
#
loop_
_entity_poly.entity_id
_entity_poly.type
_entity_poly.pdbx_seq_one_letter_code
_entity_poly.pdbx_strand_id
1 'polypeptide(L)' 'MGWAAMVRNDRGDFVHCISGSMKSNLDTFMAEILAAPEAFSWLRSLHVDAF' A
#
# COMPACT_ATOMS: atom_id res chain seq x y z
N MET A 1 9.58 -8.10 -8.94
CA MET A 1 8.53 -8.58 -8.01
C MET A 1 7.49 -7.48 -7.82
N GLY A 2 6.24 -7.82 -7.49
CA GLY A 2 5.17 -6.86 -7.24
C GLY A 2 4.70 -6.87 -5.80
N TRP A 3 4.04 -5.80 -5.36
CA TRP A 3 3.43 -5.70 -4.03
C TRP A 3 1.98 -5.22 -4.18
N ALA A 4 1.14 -5.53 -3.18
CA ALA A 4 -0.21 -5.01 -3.08
C ALA A 4 -0.57 -4.71 -1.61
N ALA A 5 -1.37 -3.67 -1.39
CA ALA A 5 -1.94 -3.34 -0.09
C ALA A 5 -3.45 -3.12 -0.22
N MET A 6 -4.19 -3.63 0.75
CA MET A 6 -5.65 -3.50 0.82
C MET A 6 -6.04 -2.60 1.98
N VAL A 7 -6.93 -1.65 1.71
CA VAL A 7 -7.61 -0.88 2.76
C VAL A 7 -8.95 -1.50 3.07
N ARG A 8 -9.20 -1.68 4.36
CA ARG A 8 -10.48 -2.12 4.90
C ARG A 8 -11.00 -1.05 5.86
N ASN A 9 -12.32 -0.95 5.98
CA ASN A 9 -12.94 -0.10 6.99
C ASN A 9 -12.89 -0.78 8.38
N ASP A 10 -13.43 -0.10 9.39
CA ASP A 10 -13.57 -0.59 10.77
C ASP A 10 -14.42 -1.86 10.90
N ARG A 11 -15.31 -2.11 9.94
CA ARG A 11 -16.13 -3.34 9.84
C ARG A 11 -15.39 -4.49 9.16
N GLY A 12 -14.21 -4.23 8.60
CA GLY A 12 -13.43 -5.19 7.82
C GLY A 12 -13.84 -5.29 6.35
N ASP A 13 -14.77 -4.47 5.88
CA ASP A 13 -15.18 -4.44 4.48
C ASP A 13 -14.06 -3.91 3.59
N PHE A 14 -13.94 -4.47 2.39
CA PHE A 14 -13.00 -3.98 1.39
C PHE A 14 -13.37 -2.58 0.91
N VAL A 15 -12.41 -1.65 0.96
CA VAL A 15 -12.57 -0.28 0.47
C VAL A 15 -11.80 -0.10 -0.84
N HIS A 16 -10.51 -0.44 -0.84
CA HIS A 16 -9.65 -0.21 -2.00
C HIS A 16 -8.41 -1.12 -1.98
N CYS A 17 -7.82 -1.32 -3.16
CA CYS A 17 -6.55 -2.03 -3.33
C CYS A 17 -5.60 -1.16 -4.15
N ILE A 18 -4.36 -1.07 -3.69
CA ILE A 18 -3.26 -0.47 -4.44
C ILE A 18 -2.18 -1.52 -4.68
N SER A 19 -1.48 -1.40 -5.80
CA SER A 19 -0.40 -2.31 -6.15
C SER A 19 0.71 -1.57 -6.86
N GLY A 20 1.94 -2.06 -6.70
CA GLY A 20 3.13 -1.50 -7.33
C GLY A 20 4.08 -2.59 -7.81
N SER A 21 5.04 -2.17 -8.62
CA SER A 21 6.12 -3.04 -9.14
C SER A 21 7.47 -2.58 -8.60
N MET A 22 8.27 -3.50 -8.11
CA MET A 22 9.66 -3.26 -7.72
C MET A 22 10.60 -3.68 -8.85
N LYS A 23 11.52 -2.77 -9.20
CA LYS A 23 12.46 -2.95 -10.33
C LYS A 23 13.54 -4.01 -10.08
N SER A 24 13.80 -4.38 -8.83
CA SER A 24 14.84 -5.34 -8.45
C SER A 24 14.23 -6.59 -7.82
N ASN A 25 14.98 -7.70 -7.91
CA ASN A 25 14.75 -8.90 -7.10
C ASN A 25 15.23 -8.60 -5.67
N LEU A 26 14.37 -7.93 -4.91
CA LEU A 26 14.54 -7.74 -3.48
C LEU A 26 14.17 -9.03 -2.75
N ASP A 27 14.85 -9.28 -1.64
CA ASP A 27 14.36 -10.26 -0.67
C ASP A 27 12.97 -9.85 -0.15
N THR A 28 12.14 -10.84 0.17
CA THR A 28 10.73 -10.63 0.57
C THR A 28 10.61 -9.67 1.75
N PHE A 29 11.50 -9.79 2.74
CA PHE A 29 11.50 -8.90 3.91
C PHE A 29 11.76 -7.44 3.53
N MET A 30 12.70 -7.20 2.63
CA MET A 30 12.99 -5.86 2.13
C MET A 30 11.85 -5.32 1.27
N ALA A 31 11.18 -6.18 0.50
CA ALA A 31 10.00 -5.80 -0.26
C ALA A 31 8.85 -5.35 0.65
N GLU A 32 8.62 -6.02 1.77
CA GLU A 32 7.60 -5.60 2.77
C GLU A 32 7.94 -4.24 3.40
N ILE A 33 9.20 -4.05 3.81
CA ILE A 33 9.66 -2.79 4.41
C ILE A 33 9.48 -1.61 3.45
N LEU A 34 9.71 -1.82 2.15
CA LEU A 34 9.61 -0.77 1.14
C LEU A 34 8.17 -0.52 0.66
N ALA A 35 7.34 -1.56 0.61
CA ALA A 35 5.93 -1.43 0.22
C ALA A 35 5.09 -0.66 1.25
N ALA A 36 5.41 -0.80 2.56
CA ALA A 36 4.64 -0.17 3.62
C ALA A 36 4.63 1.38 3.55
N PRO A 37 5.78 2.09 3.43
CA PRO A 37 5.81 3.54 3.25
C PRO A 37 5.02 4.03 2.02
N GLU A 38 5.10 3.31 0.89
CA GLU A 38 4.33 3.65 -0.32
C GLU A 38 2.83 3.56 -0.05
N ALA A 39 2.38 2.49 0.62
CA ALA A 39 0.98 2.33 0.99
C ALA A 39 0.49 3.40 1.98
N PHE A 40 1.31 3.77 2.97
CA PHE A 40 0.97 4.86 3.90
C PHE A 40 0.93 6.23 3.23
N SER A 41 1.84 6.50 2.29
CA SER A 41 1.84 7.73 1.52
C SER A 41 0.55 7.89 0.72
N TRP A 42 0.12 6.83 0.04
CA TRP A 42 -1.17 6.80 -0.67
C TRP A 42 -2.36 6.96 0.28
N LEU A 43 -2.35 6.29 1.43
CA LEU A 43 -3.43 6.45 2.41
C LEU A 43 -3.53 7.92 2.89
N ARG A 44 -2.39 8.58 3.05
CA ARG A 44 -2.34 10.00 3.42
C ARG A 44 -2.88 10.91 2.32
N SER A 45 -2.67 10.62 1.04
CA SER A 45 -3.21 11.46 -0.04
C SER A 45 -4.73 11.48 -0.04
N LEU A 46 -5.37 10.35 0.29
CA LEU A 46 -6.83 10.31 0.45
C LEU A 46 -7.36 11.22 1.58
N HIS A 47 -6.59 11.39 2.65
CA HIS A 47 -6.99 12.26 3.77
C HIS A 47 -6.93 13.75 3.40
N VAL A 48 -6.04 14.12 2.45
CA VAL A 48 -5.85 15.50 2.01
C VAL A 48 -6.90 15.91 0.98
N ASP A 49 -7.36 15.00 0.12
CA ASP A 49 -8.38 15.27 -0.91
C ASP A 49 -9.82 15.30 -0.38
N ALA A 50 -10.03 15.04 0.92
CA ALA A 50 -11.35 14.95 1.56
C ALA A 50 -11.83 16.28 2.18
N PHE A 51 -11.15 17.41 1.95
CA PHE A 51 -11.49 18.73 2.51
C PHE A 51 -11.51 19.85 1.46
#